data_AF-W9S1I5-F1
#
_entry.id   AF-W9S1I5-F1
#
_cell.length_a   1.000
_cell.length_b   1.000
_cell.length_c   1.000
_cell.angle_alpha   90.00
_cell.angle_beta   90.00
_cell.angle_gamma   90.00
#
_symmetry.space_group_name_H-M   'P 1'
#
loop_
_entity.id
_entity.type
_entity.pdbx_description
1 polymer ?
#
loop_
_entity_poly.entity_id
_entity_poly.type
_entity_poly.pdbx_seq_one_letter_code
_entity_poly.pdbx_strand_id
1 'polypeptide(L)'
;METHDDKDEIHDCVIKLRENPPKRREKVYIGCGAGFGGDRPLAALKLLQRVKQLNYLVLECLAERTLADRYQVMVSGGDGFDSRISDWMRLLLPLAVARGTCIITNMGAMDPSGAQKKVIEIANSLGLNIAVGVAHEVSISNTGLGSSHEKSYIKEGGISTYLGAAPIVECLEKHQPDVVITSRVTDAALFLAPMVLKFVNPQL
;
A
#
# COMPACT_ATOMS: atom_id res chain seq x y z
N MET A 1 37.30 -28.73 22.40
CA MET A 1 37.66 -27.47 21.72
C MET A 1 37.09 -27.59 20.32
N GLU A 2 35.78 -27.40 20.20
CA GLU A 2 35.04 -27.55 18.95
C GLU A 2 34.73 -26.15 18.44
N THR A 3 35.33 -25.80 17.31
CA THR A 3 35.10 -24.55 16.60
C THR A 3 33.88 -24.72 15.70
N HIS A 4 32.75 -24.16 16.10
CA HIS A 4 31.61 -23.94 15.22
C HIS A 4 31.96 -22.77 14.28
N ASP A 5 32.29 -23.09 13.03
CA ASP A 5 32.43 -22.14 11.93
C ASP A 5 31.03 -21.96 11.31
N ASP A 6 30.20 -21.13 11.95
CA ASP A 6 28.89 -20.73 11.44
C ASP A 6 29.11 -19.68 10.36
N LYS A 7 29.33 -20.13 9.13
CA LYS A 7 29.42 -19.24 7.97
C LYS A 7 28.04 -18.71 7.68
N ASP A 8 27.80 -17.46 8.07
CA ASP A 8 26.65 -16.66 7.66
C ASP A 8 26.42 -16.82 6.14
N GLU A 9 25.41 -17.59 5.76
CA GLU A 9 25.01 -17.73 4.36
C GLU A 9 24.44 -16.39 3.88
N ILE A 10 25.24 -15.66 3.10
CA ILE A 10 24.78 -14.46 2.39
C ILE A 10 23.85 -14.92 1.28
N HIS A 11 22.54 -14.82 1.51
CA HIS A 11 21.54 -15.00 0.46
C HIS A 11 21.47 -13.74 -0.39
N ASP A 12 22.10 -13.78 -1.57
CA ASP A 12 21.94 -12.73 -2.57
C ASP A 12 20.47 -12.63 -3.00
N CYS A 13 19.90 -11.43 -2.89
CA CYS A 13 18.58 -11.13 -3.44
C CYS A 13 18.66 -11.22 -4.97
N VAL A 14 18.17 -12.33 -5.54
CA VAL A 14 18.12 -12.51 -6.99
C VAL A 14 17.17 -11.47 -7.59
N ILE A 15 17.73 -10.44 -8.25
CA ILE A 15 16.95 -9.43 -8.97
C ILE A 15 16.40 -10.07 -10.24
N LYS A 16 15.11 -10.43 -10.23
CA LYS A 16 14.40 -10.83 -11.45
C LYS A 16 14.03 -9.57 -12.22
N LEU A 17 14.63 -9.40 -13.40
CA LEU A 17 14.26 -8.33 -14.32
C LEU A 17 12.83 -8.54 -14.82
N ARG A 18 12.14 -7.43 -15.01
CA ARG A 18 10.76 -7.41 -15.47
C ARG A 18 10.71 -7.71 -16.97
N GLU A 19 10.03 -8.78 -17.36
CA GLU A 19 9.85 -9.12 -18.76
C GLU A 19 8.72 -8.28 -19.39
N ASN A 20 9.01 -7.58 -20.48
CA ASN A 20 8.04 -6.83 -21.31
C ASN A 20 7.01 -5.95 -20.55
N PRO A 21 7.43 -5.03 -19.67
CA PRO A 21 6.47 -4.16 -19.00
C PRO A 21 5.73 -3.25 -20.00
N PRO A 22 4.42 -3.07 -19.80
CA PRO A 22 3.61 -2.24 -20.68
C PRO A 22 4.09 -0.79 -20.62
N LYS A 23 4.31 -0.13 -21.77
CA LYS A 23 4.60 1.30 -21.82
C LYS A 23 3.40 2.09 -21.30
N ARG A 24 3.50 2.64 -20.09
CA ARG A 24 2.43 3.45 -19.48
C ARG A 24 2.96 4.84 -19.14
N ARG A 25 2.73 5.77 -20.08
CA ARG A 25 2.95 7.24 -20.04
C ARG A 25 4.42 7.70 -19.91
N GLU A 26 4.80 8.67 -20.74
CA GLU A 26 6.12 9.31 -20.71
C GLU A 26 6.35 10.16 -19.45
N LYS A 27 5.28 10.66 -18.82
CA LYS A 27 5.31 11.46 -17.58
C LYS A 27 4.26 10.95 -16.60
N VAL A 28 4.61 10.95 -15.32
CA VAL A 28 3.74 10.56 -14.22
C VAL A 28 3.75 11.70 -13.20
N TYR A 29 2.58 12.17 -12.80
CA TYR A 29 2.38 13.20 -11.79
C TYR A 29 1.87 12.57 -10.50
N ILE A 30 2.66 12.68 -9.44
CA ILE A 30 2.38 12.11 -8.11
C ILE A 30 2.27 13.27 -7.13
N GLY A 31 1.17 13.33 -6.39
CA GLY A 31 0.94 14.30 -5.34
C GLY A 31 1.09 13.66 -3.97
N CYS A 32 1.73 14.37 -3.04
CA CYS A 32 1.72 13.99 -1.62
C CYS A 32 0.53 14.67 -0.95
N GLY A 33 -0.50 13.90 -0.61
CA GLY A 33 -1.68 14.37 0.14
C GLY A 33 -1.52 14.25 1.65
N ALA A 34 -0.66 13.34 2.11
CA ALA A 34 -0.23 13.21 3.50
C ALA A 34 1.19 12.63 3.55
N GLY A 35 2.00 13.13 4.49
CA GLY A 35 3.31 12.60 4.83
C GLY A 35 3.44 12.14 6.28
N PHE A 36 2.36 12.20 7.07
CA PHE A 36 2.28 11.62 8.41
C PHE A 36 0.83 11.52 8.90
N GLY A 37 0.60 10.71 9.93
CA GLY A 37 -0.74 10.41 10.47
C GLY A 37 -1.51 11.57 11.11
N GLY A 38 -0.92 12.77 11.23
CA GLY A 38 -1.58 13.97 11.73
C GLY A 38 -2.03 14.94 10.63
N ASP A 39 -1.76 14.63 9.36
CA ASP A 39 -2.09 15.52 8.25
C ASP A 39 -3.60 15.71 8.06
N ARG A 40 -3.96 16.82 7.39
CA ARG A 40 -5.34 17.27 7.21
C ARG A 40 -5.88 16.83 5.84
N PRO A 41 -7.00 16.08 5.78
CA PRO A 41 -7.64 15.69 4.52
C PRO A 41 -7.95 16.88 3.58
N LEU A 42 -8.28 18.03 4.16
CA LEU A 42 -8.58 19.25 3.40
C LEU A 42 -7.38 19.77 2.60
N ALA A 43 -6.14 19.54 3.05
CA ALA A 43 -4.94 19.93 2.32
C ALA A 43 -4.77 19.08 1.05
N ALA A 44 -4.97 17.76 1.16
CA ALA A 44 -4.98 16.86 0.02
C ALA A 44 -6.11 17.18 -0.96
N LEU A 45 -7.31 17.52 -0.45
CA LEU A 45 -8.42 17.94 -1.32
C LEU A 45 -8.04 19.20 -2.11
N LYS A 46 -7.40 20.19 -1.47
CA LYS A 46 -6.93 21.41 -2.16
C LYS A 46 -5.89 21.08 -3.24
N LEU A 47 -4.97 20.15 -2.97
CA LEU A 47 -4.01 19.67 -3.97
C LEU A 47 -4.74 19.04 -5.16
N LEU A 48 -5.65 18.10 -4.86
CA LEU A 48 -6.45 17.40 -5.86
C LEU A 48 -7.33 18.35 -6.66
N GLN A 49 -7.82 19.45 -6.09
CA GLN A 49 -8.60 20.48 -6.78
C GLN A 49 -7.74 21.34 -7.73
N ARG A 50 -6.57 21.78 -7.27
CA ARG A 50 -5.73 22.78 -7.96
C ARG A 50 -4.87 22.17 -9.06
N VAL A 51 -4.36 20.96 -8.87
CA VAL A 51 -3.49 20.31 -9.86
C VAL A 51 -4.34 19.63 -10.91
N LYS A 52 -4.25 20.11 -12.16
CA LYS A 52 -5.08 19.60 -13.28
C LYS A 52 -4.69 18.19 -13.71
N GLN A 53 -3.39 17.90 -13.75
CA GLN A 53 -2.86 16.60 -14.15
C GLN A 53 -2.25 15.92 -12.93
N LEU A 54 -3.00 15.03 -12.31
CA LEU A 54 -2.56 14.24 -11.16
C LEU A 54 -2.92 12.78 -11.40
N ASN A 55 -1.92 11.91 -11.51
CA ASN A 55 -2.15 10.48 -11.75
C ASN A 55 -2.33 9.71 -10.46
N TYR A 56 -1.53 10.06 -9.45
CA TYR A 56 -1.55 9.41 -8.15
C TYR A 56 -1.57 10.44 -7.03
N LEU A 57 -2.35 10.16 -5.98
CA LEU A 57 -2.35 10.90 -4.73
C LEU A 57 -1.92 9.95 -3.61
N VAL A 58 -0.71 10.15 -3.08
CA VAL A 58 -0.14 9.33 -2.01
C VAL A 58 -0.56 9.91 -0.67
N LEU A 59 -1.07 9.03 0.20
CA LEU A 59 -1.42 9.31 1.59
C LEU A 59 -0.59 8.41 2.50
N GLU A 60 0.62 8.87 2.82
CA GLU A 60 1.45 8.23 3.84
C GLU A 60 0.98 8.72 5.21
N CYS A 61 0.36 7.83 5.98
CA CYS A 61 -0.27 8.19 7.25
C CYS A 61 0.18 7.34 8.42
N LEU A 62 0.90 6.27 8.17
CA LEU A 62 1.41 5.40 9.23
C LEU A 62 2.93 5.30 9.19
N ALA A 63 3.53 5.46 10.36
CA ALA A 63 4.92 5.13 10.66
C ALA A 63 4.97 4.09 11.80
N GLU A 64 6.18 3.69 12.23
CA GLU A 64 6.39 2.58 13.18
C GLU A 64 5.54 2.72 14.46
N ARG A 65 5.54 3.90 15.09
CA ARG A 65 4.77 4.14 16.32
C ARG A 65 3.26 3.94 16.10
N THR A 66 2.72 4.53 15.04
CA THR A 66 1.29 4.41 14.73
C THR A 66 0.91 2.99 14.30
N LEU A 67 1.82 2.24 13.68
CA LEU A 67 1.61 0.84 13.35
C LEU A 67 1.57 -0.04 14.61
N ALA A 68 2.45 0.24 15.57
CA ALA A 68 2.43 -0.41 16.88
C ALA A 68 1.12 -0.11 17.63
N ASP A 69 0.66 1.14 17.60
CA ASP A 69 -0.63 1.53 18.19
C ASP A 69 -1.80 0.78 17.53
N ARG A 70 -1.80 0.65 16.19
CA ARG A 70 -2.81 -0.14 15.46
C ARG A 70 -2.78 -1.62 15.84
N TYR A 71 -1.59 -2.19 16.02
CA TYR A 71 -1.45 -3.58 16.48
C TYR A 71 -2.06 -3.77 17.88
N GLN A 72 -1.80 -2.86 18.83
CA GLN A 72 -2.39 -2.94 20.18
C GLN A 72 -3.92 -2.85 20.15
N VAL A 73 -4.48 -1.97 19.31
CA VAL A 73 -5.93 -1.87 19.11
C VAL A 73 -6.49 -3.17 18.56
N MET A 74 -5.84 -3.78 17.55
CA MET A 74 -6.26 -5.05 16.95
C MET A 74 -6.26 -6.20 17.97
N VAL A 75 -5.19 -6.34 18.75
CA VAL A 75 -5.08 -7.38 19.79
C VAL A 75 -6.15 -7.18 20.89
N SER A 76 -6.61 -5.95 21.09
CA SER A 76 -7.70 -5.62 22.01
C SER A 76 -9.10 -5.77 21.39
N GLY A 77 -9.20 -6.30 20.15
CA GLY A 77 -10.46 -6.56 19.45
C GLY A 77 -11.00 -5.40 18.62
N GLY A 78 -10.22 -4.33 18.41
CA GLY A 78 -10.56 -3.24 17.51
C GLY A 78 -10.09 -3.48 16.06
N ASP A 79 -10.36 -2.51 15.18
CA ASP A 79 -9.92 -2.57 13.78
C ASP A 79 -8.39 -2.54 13.67
N GLY A 80 -7.83 -3.42 12.83
CA GLY A 80 -6.39 -3.49 12.57
C GLY A 80 -5.87 -2.48 11.56
N PHE A 81 -6.76 -1.71 10.91
CA PHE A 81 -6.44 -0.63 9.97
C PHE A 81 -6.60 0.76 10.61
N ASP A 82 -6.17 1.80 9.90
CA ASP A 82 -6.33 3.19 10.36
C ASP A 82 -7.79 3.65 10.20
N SER A 83 -8.44 3.97 11.33
CA SER A 83 -9.85 4.39 11.35
C SER A 83 -10.12 5.68 10.56
N ARG A 84 -9.10 6.56 10.41
CA ARG A 84 -9.21 7.81 9.65
C ARG A 84 -9.36 7.58 8.16
N ILE A 85 -9.10 6.36 7.64
CA ILE A 85 -9.34 6.04 6.23
C ILE A 85 -10.76 6.44 5.80
N SER A 86 -11.72 6.39 6.72
CA SER A 86 -13.09 6.80 6.47
C SER A 86 -13.21 8.28 6.10
N ASP A 87 -12.59 9.16 6.88
CA ASP A 87 -12.63 10.62 6.66
C ASP A 87 -11.91 11.00 5.37
N TRP A 88 -10.77 10.37 5.12
CA TRP A 88 -9.99 10.57 3.90
C TRP A 88 -10.79 10.16 2.66
N MET A 89 -11.38 8.96 2.65
CA MET A 89 -12.13 8.45 1.49
C MET A 89 -13.42 9.21 1.24
N ARG A 90 -14.17 9.57 2.29
CA ARG A 90 -15.39 10.38 2.14
C ARG A 90 -15.12 11.72 1.46
N LEU A 91 -13.98 12.33 1.79
CA LEU A 91 -13.61 13.64 1.25
C LEU A 91 -13.01 13.55 -0.16
N LEU A 92 -12.17 12.54 -0.43
CA LEU A 92 -11.34 12.52 -1.64
C LEU A 92 -11.93 11.69 -2.78
N LEU A 93 -12.63 10.57 -2.51
CA LEU A 93 -13.09 9.65 -3.54
C LEU A 93 -13.92 10.31 -4.65
N PRO A 94 -14.91 11.19 -4.35
CA PRO A 94 -15.73 11.78 -5.40
C PRO A 94 -14.92 12.52 -6.46
N LEU A 95 -13.91 13.28 -6.03
CA LEU A 95 -13.07 14.05 -6.95
C LEU A 95 -11.97 13.21 -7.57
N ALA A 96 -11.40 12.25 -6.82
CA ALA A 96 -10.33 11.39 -7.30
C ALA A 96 -10.81 10.50 -8.45
N VAL A 97 -11.97 9.86 -8.29
CA VAL A 97 -12.62 9.04 -9.33
C VAL A 97 -12.98 9.91 -10.54
N ALA A 98 -13.61 11.06 -10.33
CA ALA A 98 -13.97 11.97 -11.43
C ALA A 98 -12.76 12.46 -12.24
N ARG A 99 -11.57 12.52 -11.63
CA ARG A 99 -10.31 12.91 -12.30
C ARG A 99 -9.48 11.73 -12.79
N GLY A 100 -9.88 10.49 -12.48
CA GLY A 100 -9.05 9.31 -12.73
C GLY A 100 -7.70 9.35 -11.99
N THR A 101 -7.68 9.96 -10.80
CA THR A 101 -6.52 9.98 -9.91
C THR A 101 -6.60 8.79 -8.95
N CYS A 102 -5.61 7.90 -9.01
CA CYS A 102 -5.52 6.76 -8.10
C CYS A 102 -4.98 7.21 -6.73
N ILE A 103 -5.64 6.82 -5.64
CA ILE A 103 -5.17 7.06 -4.28
C ILE A 103 -4.30 5.88 -3.83
N ILE A 104 -3.12 6.13 -3.26
CA ILE A 104 -2.25 5.08 -2.69
C ILE A 104 -2.04 5.39 -1.22
N THR A 105 -2.31 4.45 -0.32
CA THR A 105 -2.19 4.69 1.13
C THR A 105 -1.72 3.47 1.92
N ASN A 106 -0.95 3.71 2.98
CA ASN A 106 -0.53 2.67 3.93
C ASN A 106 -1.48 2.50 5.13
N MET A 107 -2.65 3.14 5.11
CA MET A 107 -3.68 3.03 6.15
C MET A 107 -4.24 1.61 6.38
N GLY A 108 -3.85 0.61 5.59
CA GLY A 108 -4.23 -0.78 5.81
C GLY A 108 -3.60 -1.40 7.06
N ALA A 109 -2.43 -0.91 7.50
CA ALA A 109 -1.74 -1.35 8.71
C ALA A 109 -1.69 -2.89 8.86
N MET A 110 -2.32 -3.44 9.91
CA MET A 110 -2.36 -4.88 10.19
C MET A 110 -3.55 -5.58 9.54
N ASP A 111 -4.56 -4.83 9.10
CA ASP A 111 -5.79 -5.36 8.47
C ASP A 111 -6.10 -4.64 7.14
N PRO A 112 -5.26 -4.82 6.12
CA PRO A 112 -5.44 -4.17 4.83
C PRO A 112 -6.70 -4.67 4.09
N SER A 113 -7.17 -5.88 4.38
CA SER A 113 -8.44 -6.41 3.85
C SER A 113 -9.66 -5.76 4.49
N GLY A 114 -9.63 -5.49 5.80
CA GLY A 114 -10.67 -4.71 6.50
C GLY A 114 -10.73 -3.29 5.98
N ALA A 115 -9.58 -2.65 5.77
CA ALA A 115 -9.51 -1.34 5.13
C ALA A 115 -10.15 -1.36 3.73
N GLN A 116 -9.86 -2.36 2.90
CA GLN A 116 -10.47 -2.52 1.58
C GLN A 116 -12.00 -2.57 1.65
N LYS A 117 -12.55 -3.41 2.54
CA LYS A 117 -14.00 -3.51 2.76
C LYS A 117 -14.58 -2.16 3.17
N LYS A 118 -13.90 -1.44 4.06
CA LYS A 118 -14.34 -0.11 4.52
C LYS A 118 -14.36 0.93 3.41
N VAL A 119 -13.33 0.94 2.55
CA VAL A 119 -13.28 1.85 1.39
C VAL A 119 -14.40 1.54 0.39
N ILE A 120 -14.67 0.26 0.12
CA ILE A 120 -15.77 -0.17 -0.76
C ILE A 120 -17.13 0.26 -0.16
N GLU A 121 -17.34 0.05 1.14
CA GLU A 121 -18.55 0.50 1.85
C GLU A 121 -18.79 2.02 1.68
N ILE A 122 -17.74 2.82 1.86
CA ILE A 122 -17.81 4.27 1.71
C ILE A 122 -18.11 4.66 0.27
N ALA A 123 -17.43 4.05 -0.70
CA ALA A 123 -17.67 4.31 -2.12
C ALA A 123 -19.12 4.02 -2.51
N ASN A 124 -19.65 2.87 -2.08
CA ASN A 124 -21.06 2.51 -2.28
C ASN A 124 -22.00 3.54 -1.66
N SER A 125 -21.72 4.03 -0.44
CA SER A 125 -22.51 5.08 0.21
C SER A 125 -22.50 6.43 -0.52
N LEU A 126 -21.48 6.67 -1.36
CA LEU A 126 -21.33 7.85 -2.21
C LEU A 126 -21.88 7.63 -3.63
N GLY A 127 -22.41 6.44 -3.94
CA GLY A 127 -22.87 6.08 -5.29
C GLY A 127 -21.73 5.88 -6.29
N LEU A 128 -20.52 5.58 -5.82
CA LEU A 128 -19.33 5.35 -6.65
C LEU A 128 -19.09 3.84 -6.80
N ASN A 129 -18.80 3.40 -8.03
CA ASN A 129 -18.26 2.07 -8.30
C ASN A 129 -16.75 2.20 -8.52
N ILE A 130 -15.95 1.57 -7.66
CA ILE A 130 -14.49 1.69 -7.68
C ILE A 130 -13.81 0.31 -7.58
N ALA A 131 -12.60 0.23 -8.10
CA ALA A 131 -11.69 -0.89 -7.85
C ALA A 131 -10.71 -0.54 -6.72
N VAL A 132 -10.58 -1.41 -5.72
CA VAL A 132 -9.63 -1.25 -4.61
C VAL A 132 -8.63 -2.40 -4.63
N GLY A 133 -7.36 -2.11 -4.90
CA GLY A 133 -6.25 -3.05 -4.81
C GLY A 133 -5.66 -3.10 -3.41
N VAL A 134 -5.17 -4.26 -3.00
CA VAL A 134 -4.50 -4.44 -1.70
C VAL A 134 -3.10 -5.01 -1.92
N ALA A 135 -2.09 -4.28 -1.46
CA ALA A 135 -0.69 -4.68 -1.51
C ALA A 135 -0.19 -4.99 -0.09
N HIS A 136 -0.15 -6.27 0.27
CA HIS A 136 0.27 -6.71 1.60
C HIS A 136 1.10 -7.99 1.54
N GLU A 137 1.75 -8.32 2.65
CA GLU A 137 2.54 -9.54 2.73
C GLU A 137 1.59 -10.73 2.83
N VAL A 138 1.80 -11.71 1.96
CA VAL A 138 1.10 -13.00 2.01
C VAL A 138 2.12 -14.02 2.51
N SER A 139 1.92 -14.54 3.71
CA SER A 139 2.72 -15.67 4.19
C SER A 139 2.42 -16.89 3.30
N ILE A 140 3.39 -17.33 2.52
CA ILE A 140 3.30 -18.56 1.74
C ILE A 140 3.57 -19.72 2.72
N SER A 141 2.52 -20.25 3.33
CA SER A 141 2.62 -21.54 3.98
C SER A 141 2.76 -22.62 2.91
N ASN A 142 3.98 -23.11 2.69
CA ASN A 142 4.19 -24.37 1.98
C ASN A 142 3.55 -25.50 2.79
N THR A 143 2.25 -25.70 2.66
CA THR A 143 1.52 -26.93 2.99
C THR A 143 0.10 -26.74 2.48
N GLY A 144 -0.33 -27.64 1.59
CA GLY A 144 -1.72 -27.72 1.19
C GLY A 144 -2.62 -27.93 2.41
N LEU A 145 -3.82 -27.38 2.31
CA LEU A 145 -4.97 -27.58 3.19
C LEU A 145 -4.95 -26.82 4.53
N GLY A 146 -5.81 -25.80 4.61
CA GLY A 146 -6.46 -25.41 5.86
C GLY A 146 -5.86 -24.22 6.61
N SER A 147 -6.36 -23.02 6.29
CA SER A 147 -6.62 -21.88 7.19
C SER A 147 -5.65 -21.65 8.36
N SER A 148 -4.79 -20.64 8.22
CA SER A 148 -4.44 -19.67 9.28
C SER A 148 -3.50 -18.59 8.70
N HIS A 149 -4.05 -17.68 7.89
CA HIS A 149 -3.29 -16.60 7.23
C HIS A 149 -2.81 -15.49 8.19
N GLU A 150 -3.13 -15.59 9.49
CA GLU A 150 -2.81 -14.61 10.54
C GLU A 150 -1.53 -14.91 11.36
N LYS A 151 -0.88 -16.06 11.14
CA LYS A 151 0.07 -16.60 12.14
C LYS A 151 1.53 -16.14 12.03
N SER A 152 1.96 -15.40 11.01
CA SER A 152 3.36 -14.91 10.97
C SER A 152 3.58 -13.71 11.89
N TYR A 153 2.69 -12.70 11.83
CA TYR A 153 2.79 -11.50 12.67
C TYR A 153 2.69 -11.78 14.18
N ILE A 154 1.94 -12.81 14.56
CA ILE A 154 1.63 -13.14 15.96
C ILE A 154 2.74 -13.99 16.62
N LYS A 155 3.51 -14.77 15.84
CA LYS A 155 4.47 -15.73 16.41
C LYS A 155 5.83 -15.14 16.76
N GLU A 156 6.21 -14.00 16.18
CA GLU A 156 7.58 -13.46 16.29
C GLU A 156 7.62 -12.01 16.82
N GLY A 157 6.79 -11.68 17.81
CA GLY A 157 7.02 -10.50 18.65
C GLY A 157 7.15 -9.15 17.94
N GLY A 158 6.58 -8.99 16.74
CA GLY A 158 6.65 -7.74 15.98
C GLY A 158 7.89 -7.56 15.09
N ILE A 159 8.55 -8.64 14.64
CA ILE A 159 9.54 -8.52 13.55
C ILE A 159 8.87 -7.85 12.34
N SER A 160 9.46 -6.72 11.93
CA SER A 160 8.86 -5.76 11.01
C SER A 160 9.42 -5.92 9.61
N THR A 161 8.82 -6.78 8.80
CA THR A 161 9.13 -6.81 7.36
C THR A 161 8.45 -5.65 6.67
N TYR A 162 9.24 -4.73 6.12
CA TYR A 162 8.75 -3.67 5.25
C TYR A 162 8.78 -4.15 3.81
N LEU A 163 7.60 -4.14 3.16
CA LEU A 163 7.52 -4.41 1.73
C LEU A 163 8.06 -3.24 0.90
N GLY A 164 8.75 -3.55 -0.18
CA GLY A 164 9.14 -2.59 -1.21
C GLY A 164 8.01 -2.24 -2.18
N ALA A 165 8.35 -1.59 -3.30
CA ALA A 165 7.38 -1.11 -4.28
C ALA A 165 6.69 -2.22 -5.12
N ALA A 166 7.27 -3.41 -5.20
CA ALA A 166 6.84 -4.44 -6.16
C ALA A 166 5.36 -4.87 -6.01
N PRO A 167 4.81 -5.11 -4.80
CA PRO A 167 3.40 -5.48 -4.65
C PRO A 167 2.43 -4.36 -5.06
N ILE A 168 2.79 -3.10 -4.82
CA ILE A 168 2.01 -1.92 -5.24
C ILE A 168 2.04 -1.82 -6.77
N VAL A 169 3.23 -1.99 -7.36
CA VAL A 169 3.42 -2.02 -8.81
C VAL A 169 2.55 -3.09 -9.46
N GLU A 170 2.49 -4.30 -8.89
CA GLU A 170 1.66 -5.39 -9.40
C GLU A 170 0.17 -5.05 -9.39
N CYS A 171 -0.33 -4.45 -8.30
CA CYS A 171 -1.71 -3.97 -8.20
C CYS A 171 -2.04 -2.95 -9.29
N LEU A 172 -1.19 -1.93 -9.44
CA LEU A 172 -1.36 -0.87 -10.43
C LEU A 172 -1.29 -1.41 -11.87
N GLU A 173 -0.35 -2.32 -12.09
CA GLU A 173 -0.20 -3.28 -13.18
C GLU A 173 -1.47 -3.83 -13.78
N LYS A 174 -1.97 -4.80 -13.02
CA LYS A 174 -2.95 -5.78 -13.47
C LYS A 174 -4.36 -5.20 -13.41
N HIS A 175 -4.61 -4.30 -12.47
CA HIS A 175 -5.98 -3.93 -12.10
C HIS A 175 -6.31 -2.46 -12.30
N GLN A 176 -5.32 -1.56 -12.44
CA GLN A 176 -5.53 -0.11 -12.55
C GLN A 176 -6.56 0.43 -11.55
N PRO A 177 -6.41 0.14 -10.25
CA PRO A 177 -7.44 0.45 -9.26
C PRO A 177 -7.55 1.96 -9.00
N ASP A 178 -8.72 2.40 -8.54
CA ASP A 178 -8.95 3.77 -8.06
C ASP A 178 -8.27 4.02 -6.71
N VAL A 179 -8.11 2.96 -5.91
CA VAL A 179 -7.42 3.01 -4.61
C VAL A 179 -6.49 1.81 -4.46
N VAL A 180 -5.25 2.02 -4.03
CA VAL A 180 -4.36 0.99 -3.52
C VAL A 180 -4.16 1.17 -2.02
N ILE A 181 -4.48 0.14 -1.27
CA ILE A 181 -4.26 0.08 0.18
C ILE A 181 -3.09 -0.85 0.43
N THR A 182 -2.15 -0.42 1.25
CA THR A 182 -1.01 -1.24 1.64
C THR A 182 -1.07 -1.56 3.13
N SER A 183 -0.40 -2.66 3.50
CA SER A 183 0.02 -2.88 4.88
C SER A 183 1.32 -2.09 5.13
N ARG A 184 2.24 -2.65 5.93
CA ARG A 184 3.57 -2.11 6.19
C ARG A 184 4.46 -2.16 4.93
N VAL A 185 4.63 -1.00 4.31
CA VAL A 185 5.53 -0.76 3.17
C VAL A 185 6.48 0.36 3.52
N THR A 186 7.64 0.45 2.86
CA THR A 186 8.51 1.63 3.06
C THR A 186 7.81 2.87 2.52
N ASP A 187 8.02 4.03 3.14
CA ASP A 187 7.40 5.28 2.70
C ASP A 187 7.79 5.60 1.26
N ALA A 188 9.06 5.34 0.92
CA ALA A 188 9.58 5.44 -0.44
C ALA A 188 8.85 4.53 -1.44
N ALA A 189 8.39 3.35 -1.04
CA ALA A 189 7.68 2.42 -1.92
C ALA A 189 6.36 3.01 -2.45
N LEU A 190 5.65 3.79 -1.63
CA LEU A 190 4.39 4.43 -2.01
C LEU A 190 4.56 5.38 -3.21
N PHE A 191 5.72 6.05 -3.30
CA PHE A 191 6.07 6.96 -4.39
C PHE A 191 6.82 6.25 -5.53
N LEU A 192 7.70 5.31 -5.20
CA LEU A 192 8.50 4.58 -6.18
C LEU A 192 7.63 3.70 -7.08
N ALA A 193 6.60 3.06 -6.54
CA ALA A 193 5.73 2.17 -7.30
C ALA A 193 5.10 2.84 -8.54
N PRO A 194 4.42 4.00 -8.41
CA PRO A 194 3.90 4.69 -9.59
C PRO A 194 4.99 5.23 -10.54
N MET A 195 6.21 5.46 -10.06
CA MET A 195 7.34 5.83 -10.91
C MET A 195 7.88 4.65 -11.72
N VAL A 196 7.94 3.45 -11.14
CA VAL A 196 8.48 2.24 -11.78
C VAL A 196 7.57 1.73 -12.91
N LEU A 197 6.25 1.97 -12.84
CA LEU A 197 5.32 1.74 -13.96
C LEU A 197 5.73 2.43 -15.27
N LYS A 198 6.56 3.48 -15.19
CA LYS A 198 7.08 4.22 -16.35
C LYS A 198 8.23 3.49 -17.07
N PHE A 199 8.90 2.53 -16.43
CA PHE A 199 10.16 2.00 -16.95
C PHE A 199 9.98 0.76 -17.85
N VAL A 200 10.01 0.99 -19.17
CA VAL A 200 10.95 0.31 -20.07
C VAL A 200 11.36 1.27 -21.20
N ASN A 201 12.67 1.47 -21.32
CA ASN A 201 13.29 2.11 -22.46
C ASN A 201 13.62 1.01 -23.50
N PRO A 202 13.10 1.04 -24.75
CA PRO A 202 13.33 -0.03 -25.73
C PRO A 202 14.64 0.08 -26.53
N GLN A 203 15.68 0.72 -26.01
CA GLN A 203 16.96 0.84 -26.73
C GLN A 203 18.15 0.80 -25.76
N LEU A 204 18.68 -0.40 -25.55
CA LEU A 204 20.09 -0.75 -25.62
C LEU A 204 20.19 -2.11 -26.31
#